data_AF-A0A1L7XXU3-F1
#
_entry.id   AF-A0A1L7XXU3-F1
#
_cell.length_a   1.000
_cell.length_b   1.000
_cell.length_c   1.000
_cell.angle_alpha   90.00
_cell.angle_beta   90.00
_cell.angle_gamma   90.00
#
_symmetry.space_group_name_H-M   'P 1'
#
loop_
_entity.id
_entity.type
_entity.pdbx_description
1 polymer ?
#
loop_
_entity_poly.entity_id
_entity_poly.type
_entity_poly.pdbx_seq_one_letter_code
_entity_poly.pdbx_strand_id
1 'polypeptide(L)'
;MIGPLRCILPFDDFGSLAAVRPNVPFPGNPYPQETSINEVLWRTLVGNRDLQGRVAPASFSRLPEIHWKACGVSSDFTGKDAHTVQMIRLPIFNSVRSVCQECQIDGRDFQSYFPPQRDVGFEMTIGLEDALTRVENALTGRRLMTTTEGYLGLAIREARQGDLVAILYGCSCPVILRRRGDGTFHFVGEAYMHGIMDGEAMDRLQAGKYQSETFTIK
;
A
#
# COMPACT_ATOMS: atom_id res chain seq x y z
N MET A 1 4.92 10.10 -18.85
CA MET A 1 5.75 9.16 -18.08
C MET A 1 5.56 9.47 -16.60
N ILE A 2 4.95 8.57 -15.84
CA ILE A 2 4.77 8.71 -14.38
C ILE A 2 5.77 7.72 -13.77
N GLY A 3 6.91 8.21 -13.30
CA GLY A 3 7.91 7.40 -12.60
C GLY A 3 7.45 7.04 -11.17
N PRO A 4 8.12 6.08 -10.51
CA PRO A 4 7.87 5.79 -9.10
C PRO A 4 8.13 7.01 -8.24
N LEU A 5 7.19 7.31 -7.35
CA LEU A 5 7.43 8.26 -6.28
C LEU A 5 8.29 7.60 -5.21
N ARG A 6 9.58 7.89 -5.27
CA ARG A 6 10.49 7.77 -4.14
C ARG A 6 10.08 8.81 -3.10
N CYS A 7 9.46 8.37 -2.01
CA CYS A 7 9.39 9.20 -0.80
C CYS A 7 10.70 8.99 -0.03
N ILE A 8 11.76 9.63 -0.49
CA ILE A 8 13.03 9.79 0.22
C ILE A 8 13.14 11.29 0.50
N LEU A 9 13.23 11.68 1.78
CA LEU A 9 13.43 13.07 2.20
C LEU A 9 14.88 13.50 1.98
N PRO A 10 15.09 14.83 1.89
CA PRO A 10 15.97 15.48 2.85
C PRO A 10 15.28 16.64 3.61
N PHE A 11 15.74 16.81 4.86
CA PHE A 11 15.67 18.02 5.73
C PHE A 11 16.08 19.29 4.95
N ASP A 12 15.77 20.55 5.26
CA ASP A 12 15.30 21.33 6.41
C ASP A 12 14.50 22.52 5.84
N ASP A 13 13.40 22.95 6.45
CA ASP A 13 13.24 24.35 6.91
C ASP A 13 11.89 24.55 7.61
N PHE A 14 11.91 25.46 8.57
CA PHE A 14 10.82 25.79 9.49
C PHE A 14 9.54 26.26 8.77
N GLY A 15 8.38 25.69 9.12
CA GLY A 15 7.07 26.23 8.68
C GLY A 15 5.85 25.32 8.84
N SER A 16 5.11 25.52 9.93
CA SER A 16 3.66 25.27 10.17
C SER A 16 2.86 24.12 9.47
N LEU A 17 2.31 23.26 10.35
CA LEU A 17 1.10 22.40 10.24
C LEU A 17 1.26 21.24 9.24
N ALA A 18 0.61 20.06 9.22
CA ALA A 18 -0.59 19.44 9.79
C ALA A 18 -0.48 17.92 9.61
N ALA A 19 -1.60 17.23 9.85
CA ALA A 19 -1.84 15.78 9.91
C ALA A 19 -1.17 15.16 11.13
N VAL A 20 -2.04 14.57 11.97
CA VAL A 20 -1.78 13.76 13.16
C VAL A 20 -0.28 13.60 13.44
N ARG A 21 0.34 14.63 14.01
CA ARG A 21 1.78 14.61 14.23
C ARG A 21 2.05 13.65 15.38
N PRO A 22 2.89 12.62 15.21
CA PRO A 22 3.32 11.83 16.34
C PRO A 22 4.06 12.76 17.32
N ASN A 23 3.72 12.67 18.60
CA ASN A 23 4.31 13.53 19.65
C ASN A 23 5.82 13.27 19.86
N VAL A 24 6.38 12.26 19.22
CA VAL A 24 7.77 11.81 19.33
C VAL A 24 8.22 11.32 17.94
N PRO A 25 9.46 11.61 17.49
CA PRO A 25 9.99 11.00 16.27
C PRO A 25 9.91 9.47 16.39
N PHE A 26 9.23 8.80 15.45
CA PHE A 26 9.18 7.34 15.44
C PHE A 26 10.57 6.80 15.06
N PRO A 27 11.26 6.03 15.94
CA PRO A 27 12.65 5.65 15.71
C PRO A 27 12.77 4.32 14.95
N GLY A 28 11.78 3.91 14.15
CA GLY A 28 11.82 2.64 13.43
C GLY A 28 10.48 2.19 12.85
N ASN A 29 10.41 0.90 12.49
CA ASN A 29 9.23 0.20 11.98
C ASN A 29 7.96 0.55 12.80
N PRO A 30 6.91 1.13 12.18
CA PRO A 30 5.71 1.56 12.91
C PRO A 30 4.77 0.40 13.28
N TYR A 31 5.02 -0.79 12.76
CA TYR A 31 4.25 -1.98 13.05
C TYR A 31 4.72 -2.64 14.36
N PRO A 32 3.88 -3.46 15.01
CA PRO A 32 4.30 -4.25 16.17
C PRO A 32 5.60 -5.03 15.89
N GLN A 33 6.44 -5.23 16.91
CA GLN A 33 7.79 -5.82 16.74
C GLN A 33 7.79 -7.20 16.06
N GLU A 34 6.70 -7.96 16.21
CA GLU A 34 6.55 -9.30 15.62
C GLU A 34 6.09 -9.25 14.16
N THR A 35 5.62 -8.10 13.67
CA THR A 35 5.08 -7.96 12.32
C THR A 35 6.20 -7.82 11.30
N SER A 36 6.31 -8.82 10.42
CA SER A 36 7.25 -8.80 9.31
C SER A 36 6.84 -7.78 8.25
N ILE A 37 7.79 -7.00 7.72
CA ILE A 37 7.53 -6.09 6.59
C ILE A 37 7.09 -6.86 5.34
N ASN A 38 7.51 -8.12 5.17
CA ASN A 38 6.97 -8.97 4.11
C ASN A 38 5.45 -9.13 4.25
N GLU A 39 4.97 -9.30 5.49
CA GLU A 39 3.54 -9.44 5.76
C GLU A 39 2.79 -8.16 5.45
N VAL A 40 3.30 -7.04 5.94
CA VAL A 40 2.77 -5.70 5.66
C VAL A 40 2.68 -5.46 4.16
N LEU A 41 3.71 -5.83 3.40
CA LEU A 41 3.76 -5.62 1.96
C LEU A 41 2.65 -6.41 1.24
N TRP A 42 2.57 -7.73 1.43
CA TRP A 42 1.55 -8.51 0.72
C TRP A 42 0.14 -8.13 1.16
N ARG A 43 -0.07 -7.81 2.45
CA ARG A 43 -1.34 -7.28 2.95
C ARG A 43 -1.69 -5.96 2.30
N THR A 44 -0.71 -5.07 2.11
CA THR A 44 -0.93 -3.79 1.44
C THR A 44 -1.32 -3.99 -0.03
N LEU A 45 -0.64 -4.90 -0.74
CA LEU A 45 -0.91 -5.17 -2.15
C LEU A 45 -2.33 -5.67 -2.41
N VAL A 46 -2.95 -6.36 -1.45
CA VAL A 46 -4.35 -6.82 -1.51
C VAL A 46 -5.34 -5.91 -0.77
N GLY A 47 -4.89 -4.78 -0.24
CA GLY A 47 -5.69 -3.89 0.61
C GLY A 47 -6.25 -4.56 1.86
N ASN A 48 -5.53 -5.57 2.38
CA ASN A 48 -5.83 -6.42 3.54
C ASN A 48 -7.28 -6.95 3.58
N ARG A 49 -7.87 -7.24 2.42
CA ARG A 49 -9.19 -7.86 2.31
C ARG A 49 -9.21 -9.03 1.34
N ASP A 50 -10.04 -10.02 1.62
CA ASP A 50 -10.46 -11.05 0.66
C ASP A 50 -11.63 -10.55 -0.23
N LEU A 51 -12.14 -11.42 -1.11
CA LEU A 51 -13.25 -11.09 -2.02
C LEU A 51 -14.60 -10.90 -1.30
N GLN A 52 -14.72 -11.35 -0.05
CA GLN A 52 -15.91 -11.18 0.78
C GLN A 52 -15.79 -9.98 1.73
N GLY A 53 -14.70 -9.21 1.66
CA GLY A 53 -14.46 -8.06 2.51
C GLY A 53 -14.00 -8.40 3.94
N ARG A 54 -13.61 -9.66 4.19
CA ARG A 54 -12.97 -10.08 5.45
C ARG A 54 -11.47 -9.80 5.39
N VAL A 55 -10.78 -9.86 6.53
CA VAL A 55 -9.31 -9.73 6.58
C VAL A 55 -8.66 -10.75 5.66
N ALA A 56 -7.68 -10.30 4.86
CA ALA A 56 -7.00 -11.17 3.91
C ALA A 56 -6.35 -12.38 4.64
N PRO A 57 -6.61 -13.62 4.18
CA PRO A 57 -6.10 -14.82 4.83
C PRO A 57 -4.59 -14.97 4.64
N ALA A 58 -3.94 -15.67 5.56
CA ALA A 58 -2.49 -15.92 5.49
C ALA A 58 -2.06 -16.70 4.24
N SER A 59 -2.97 -17.41 3.57
CA SER A 59 -2.70 -18.07 2.28
C SER A 59 -2.24 -17.09 1.19
N PHE A 60 -2.58 -15.80 1.30
CA PHE A 60 -2.14 -14.77 0.34
C PHE A 60 -0.67 -14.37 0.52
N SER A 61 -0.01 -14.81 1.60
CA SER A 61 1.40 -14.50 1.89
C SER A 61 2.39 -14.96 0.82
N ARG A 62 1.98 -15.89 -0.05
CA ARG A 62 2.78 -16.41 -1.17
C ARG A 62 2.77 -15.49 -2.40
N LEU A 63 2.02 -14.40 -2.38
CA LEU A 63 1.92 -13.44 -3.49
C LEU A 63 3.28 -12.87 -3.94
N PRO A 64 4.26 -12.60 -3.06
CA PRO A 64 5.62 -12.26 -3.48
C PRO A 64 6.34 -13.38 -4.26
N GLU A 65 5.97 -14.65 -4.09
CA GLU A 65 6.59 -15.80 -4.78
C GLU A 65 6.19 -15.90 -6.26
N ILE A 66 5.12 -15.21 -6.69
CA ILE A 66 4.66 -15.27 -8.09
C ILE A 66 5.77 -14.76 -9.01
N HIS A 67 6.08 -15.51 -10.06
CA HIS A 67 7.20 -15.23 -10.95
C HIS A 67 6.96 -14.01 -11.85
N TRP A 68 8.01 -13.23 -12.14
CA TRP A 68 7.95 -12.05 -13.03
C TRP A 68 7.51 -12.42 -14.45
N LYS A 69 7.98 -13.57 -14.93
CA LYS A 69 7.62 -14.17 -16.22
C LYS A 69 6.67 -15.34 -16.02
N ALA A 70 5.75 -15.31 -15.06
CA ALA A 70 4.82 -16.42 -14.87
C ALA A 70 4.07 -16.73 -16.18
N CYS A 71 4.59 -17.73 -16.89
CA CYS A 71 4.12 -18.21 -18.18
C CYS A 71 3.64 -19.64 -17.94
N GLY A 72 2.41 -19.77 -17.46
CA GLY A 72 1.83 -21.08 -17.18
C GLY A 72 0.70 -20.92 -16.19
N VAL A 73 -0.53 -20.94 -16.69
CA VAL A 73 -1.67 -21.32 -15.85
C VAL A 73 -1.74 -22.84 -15.97
N SER A 74 -1.93 -23.55 -14.86
CA SER A 74 -2.09 -25.01 -14.84
C SER A 74 -3.10 -25.47 -15.92
N SER A 75 -2.87 -26.66 -16.48
CA SER A 75 -3.81 -27.33 -17.40
C SER A 75 -5.21 -27.54 -16.81
N ASP A 76 -5.33 -27.47 -15.48
CA ASP A 76 -6.58 -27.69 -14.75
C ASP A 76 -7.47 -26.43 -14.74
N PHE A 77 -6.93 -25.29 -15.16
CA PHE A 77 -7.67 -24.04 -15.34
C PHE A 77 -8.21 -23.99 -16.77
N THR A 78 -9.48 -24.30 -16.94
CA THR A 78 -10.15 -24.25 -18.25
C THR A 78 -10.86 -22.92 -18.47
N GLY A 79 -10.77 -22.34 -19.68
CA GLY A 79 -11.67 -21.26 -20.13
C GLY A 79 -11.22 -19.82 -19.83
N LYS A 80 -12.20 -18.93 -19.61
CA LYS A 80 -12.02 -17.45 -19.48
C LYS A 80 -11.16 -17.03 -18.29
N ASP A 81 -11.08 -17.84 -17.24
CA ASP A 81 -10.38 -17.50 -16.00
C ASP A 81 -8.86 -17.59 -16.17
N ALA A 82 -8.37 -18.62 -16.88
CA ALA A 82 -6.96 -18.73 -17.25
C ALA A 82 -6.48 -17.54 -18.09
N HIS A 83 -7.31 -17.12 -19.07
CA HIS A 83 -7.02 -15.97 -19.93
C HIS A 83 -7.03 -14.66 -19.14
N THR A 84 -8.00 -14.46 -18.23
CA THR A 84 -8.07 -13.27 -17.37
C THR A 84 -6.84 -13.16 -16.45
N VAL A 85 -6.42 -14.26 -15.84
CA VAL A 85 -5.22 -14.32 -15.00
C VAL A 85 -3.96 -13.94 -15.80
N GLN A 86 -3.78 -14.53 -16.99
CA GLN A 86 -2.60 -14.28 -17.83
C GLN A 86 -2.57 -12.86 -18.41
N MET A 87 -3.69 -12.38 -18.93
CA MET A 87 -3.71 -11.16 -19.74
C MET A 87 -3.96 -9.88 -18.93
N ILE A 88 -4.49 -9.99 -17.72
CA ILE A 88 -4.89 -8.81 -16.93
C ILE A 88 -4.22 -8.81 -15.56
N ARG A 89 -4.46 -9.84 -14.74
CA ARG A 89 -4.05 -9.84 -13.33
C ARG A 89 -2.53 -9.90 -13.14
N LEU A 90 -1.85 -10.81 -13.85
CA LEU A 90 -0.38 -10.91 -13.81
C LEU A 90 0.30 -9.63 -14.34
N PRO A 91 -0.10 -9.05 -15.49
CA PRO A 91 0.43 -7.77 -15.97
C PRO A 91 0.24 -6.61 -14.98
N ILE A 92 -0.91 -6.49 -14.31
CA ILE A 92 -1.13 -5.44 -13.31
C ILE A 92 -0.16 -5.62 -12.13
N PHE A 93 -0.06 -6.86 -11.62
CA PHE A 93 0.83 -7.15 -10.52
C PHE A 93 2.31 -6.89 -10.87
N ASN A 94 2.74 -7.33 -12.05
CA ASN A 94 4.08 -7.07 -12.57
C ASN A 94 4.34 -5.58 -12.85
N SER A 95 3.31 -4.83 -13.27
CA SER A 95 3.42 -3.38 -13.48
C SER A 95 3.74 -2.67 -12.17
N VAL A 96 3.10 -3.05 -11.07
CA VAL A 96 3.41 -2.47 -9.75
C VAL A 96 4.84 -2.77 -9.35
N ARG A 97 5.31 -4.01 -9.57
CA ARG A 97 6.70 -4.34 -9.28
C ARG A 97 7.71 -3.62 -10.18
N SER A 98 7.36 -3.39 -11.45
CA SER A 98 8.18 -2.63 -12.41
C SER A 98 8.26 -1.17 -12.04
N VAL A 99 7.12 -0.56 -11.71
CA VAL A 99 7.07 0.84 -11.30
C VAL A 99 7.84 1.01 -10.00
N CYS A 100 7.64 0.14 -9.00
CA CYS A 100 8.29 0.25 -7.70
C CYS A 100 9.73 -0.30 -7.64
N GLN A 101 10.33 -0.68 -8.76
CA GLN A 101 11.61 -1.39 -8.77
C GLN A 101 12.76 -0.62 -8.10
N GLU A 102 12.73 0.71 -8.16
CA GLU A 102 13.76 1.60 -7.59
C GLU A 102 13.37 2.17 -6.22
N CYS A 103 12.21 1.77 -5.68
CA CYS A 103 11.73 2.21 -4.38
C CYS A 103 12.41 1.42 -3.26
N GLN A 104 12.55 2.07 -2.11
CA GLN A 104 12.95 1.41 -0.88
C GLN A 104 11.76 1.32 0.07
N ILE A 105 11.64 0.18 0.72
CA ILE A 105 10.69 -0.07 1.81
C ILE A 105 11.54 -0.48 3.00
N ASP A 106 11.42 0.23 4.12
CA ASP A 106 12.17 -0.08 5.34
C ASP A 106 13.70 -0.19 5.08
N GLY A 107 14.24 0.78 4.32
CA GLY A 107 15.66 0.83 3.95
C GLY A 107 16.15 -0.28 3.01
N ARG A 108 15.28 -1.21 2.61
CA ARG A 108 15.58 -2.31 1.68
C ARG A 108 14.96 -2.04 0.32
N ASP A 109 15.66 -2.45 -0.73
CA ASP A 109 15.14 -2.34 -2.09
C ASP A 109 13.86 -3.14 -2.25
N PHE A 110 12.86 -2.58 -2.93
CA PHE A 110 11.56 -3.21 -3.15
C PHE A 110 11.71 -4.62 -3.74
N GLN A 111 12.66 -4.82 -4.65
CA GLN A 111 12.92 -6.11 -5.28
C GLN A 111 13.38 -7.19 -4.28
N SER A 112 14.02 -6.82 -3.15
CA SER A 112 14.51 -7.79 -2.16
C SER A 112 13.41 -8.54 -1.42
N TYR A 113 12.17 -8.02 -1.45
CA TYR A 113 10.99 -8.65 -0.87
C TYR A 113 10.42 -9.78 -1.74
N PHE A 114 10.94 -9.95 -2.95
CA PHE A 114 10.51 -10.97 -3.89
C PHE A 114 11.65 -11.98 -4.05
N PRO A 115 11.40 -13.29 -3.84
CA PRO A 115 12.45 -14.30 -3.97
C PRO A 115 13.04 -14.29 -5.39
N PRO A 116 14.34 -14.62 -5.53
CA PRO A 116 14.97 -14.71 -6.83
C PRO A 116 14.21 -15.70 -7.72
N GLN A 117 14.09 -15.32 -9.00
CA GLN A 117 13.43 -16.07 -10.04
C GLN A 117 13.93 -17.51 -10.06
N ARG A 118 13.08 -18.46 -9.69
CA ARG A 118 13.35 -19.89 -9.88
C ARG A 118 12.43 -20.37 -10.99
N ASP A 119 12.99 -21.06 -11.98
CA ASP A 119 12.26 -21.81 -13.00
C ASP A 119 11.60 -23.05 -12.37
N VAL A 120 10.76 -22.84 -11.36
CA VAL A 120 9.87 -23.86 -10.82
C VAL A 120 8.50 -23.58 -11.43
N GLY A 121 7.90 -24.58 -12.06
CA GLY A 121 6.51 -24.51 -12.47
C GLY A 121 5.67 -23.99 -11.32
N PHE A 122 4.98 -22.89 -11.55
CA PHE A 122 4.16 -22.26 -10.53
C PHE A 122 2.75 -22.85 -10.63
N GLU A 123 2.38 -23.69 -9.68
CA GLU A 123 1.02 -24.21 -9.58
C GLU A 123 0.10 -23.14 -8.97
N MET A 124 -0.84 -22.65 -9.78
CA MET A 124 -1.94 -21.81 -9.32
C MET A 124 -2.79 -22.59 -8.30
N THR A 125 -2.74 -22.19 -7.03
CA THR A 125 -3.51 -22.81 -5.95
C THR A 125 -4.80 -22.04 -5.67
N ILE A 126 -5.80 -22.74 -5.13
CA ILE A 126 -7.05 -22.14 -4.64
C ILE A 126 -6.70 -21.06 -3.60
N GLY A 127 -7.14 -19.82 -3.82
CA GLY A 127 -6.84 -18.65 -2.99
C GLY A 127 -5.77 -17.71 -3.56
N LEU A 128 -4.89 -18.18 -4.43
CA LEU A 128 -3.97 -17.28 -5.12
C LEU A 128 -4.67 -16.47 -6.21
N GLU A 129 -5.64 -17.08 -6.87
CA GLU A 129 -6.50 -16.36 -7.81
C GLU A 129 -7.19 -15.18 -7.11
N ASP A 130 -7.81 -15.44 -5.96
CA ASP A 130 -8.45 -14.40 -5.14
C ASP A 130 -7.45 -13.31 -4.74
N ALA A 131 -6.23 -13.69 -4.37
CA ALA A 131 -5.16 -12.74 -4.06
C ALA A 131 -4.84 -11.85 -5.27
N LEU A 132 -4.68 -12.43 -6.47
CA LEU A 132 -4.42 -11.70 -7.71
C LEU A 132 -5.59 -10.80 -8.11
N THR A 133 -6.84 -11.25 -7.95
CA THR A 133 -8.03 -10.41 -8.13
C THR A 133 -8.05 -9.26 -7.14
N ARG A 134 -7.64 -9.48 -5.89
CA ARG A 134 -7.54 -8.41 -4.89
C ARG A 134 -6.41 -7.44 -5.19
N VAL A 135 -5.26 -7.90 -5.70
CA VAL A 135 -4.18 -7.04 -6.22
C VAL A 135 -4.71 -6.12 -7.31
N GLU A 136 -5.37 -6.69 -8.32
CA GLU A 136 -5.99 -5.92 -9.40
C GLU A 136 -6.95 -4.86 -8.84
N ASN A 137 -7.89 -5.26 -7.99
CA ASN A 137 -8.89 -4.36 -7.41
C ASN A 137 -8.27 -3.27 -6.51
N ALA A 138 -7.25 -3.62 -5.73
CA ALA A 138 -6.62 -2.70 -4.79
C ALA A 138 -5.72 -1.68 -5.51
N LEU A 139 -5.07 -2.07 -6.61
CA LEU A 139 -4.09 -1.25 -7.31
C LEU A 139 -4.69 -0.49 -8.50
N THR A 140 -5.87 -0.88 -8.99
CA THR A 140 -6.55 -0.15 -10.07
C THR A 140 -6.81 1.31 -9.67
N GLY A 141 -6.24 2.24 -10.44
CA GLY A 141 -6.35 3.68 -10.16
C GLY A 141 -5.53 4.16 -8.96
N ARG A 142 -4.70 3.30 -8.37
CA ARG A 142 -3.88 3.60 -7.19
C ARG A 142 -2.43 3.25 -7.43
N ARG A 143 -1.60 3.57 -6.46
CA ARG A 143 -0.17 3.24 -6.44
C ARG A 143 0.29 3.00 -5.02
N LEU A 144 1.34 2.20 -4.89
CA LEU A 144 2.01 2.00 -3.61
C LEU A 144 2.63 3.32 -3.12
N MET A 145 2.54 3.56 -1.82
CA MET A 145 3.16 4.69 -1.15
C MET A 145 3.74 4.28 0.20
N THR A 146 4.68 5.08 0.68
CA THR A 146 5.19 5.04 2.04
C THR A 146 5.03 6.40 2.70
N THR A 147 4.84 6.42 4.02
CA THR A 147 4.88 7.67 4.82
C THR A 147 6.26 7.89 5.40
N THR A 148 6.52 9.11 5.86
CA THR A 148 7.73 9.44 6.64
C THR A 148 7.82 8.67 7.95
N GLU A 149 6.68 8.24 8.49
CA GLU A 149 6.58 7.34 9.65
C GLU A 149 6.78 5.85 9.29
N GLY A 150 7.03 5.51 8.02
CA GLY A 150 7.30 4.14 7.59
C GLY A 150 6.07 3.27 7.34
N TYR A 151 4.85 3.83 7.35
CA TYR A 151 3.66 3.06 6.98
C TYR A 151 3.62 2.80 5.48
N LEU A 152 3.04 1.67 5.09
CA LEU A 152 2.80 1.28 3.71
C LEU A 152 1.30 1.45 3.42
N GLY A 153 1.01 1.90 2.20
CA GLY A 153 -0.35 2.07 1.78
C GLY A 153 -0.51 2.17 0.28
N LEU A 154 -1.75 2.33 -0.14
CA LEU A 154 -2.16 2.57 -1.52
C LEU A 154 -2.88 3.91 -1.58
N ALA A 155 -2.39 4.82 -2.42
CA ALA A 155 -3.02 6.11 -2.66
C ALA A 155 -3.45 6.27 -4.10
N ILE A 156 -4.41 7.16 -4.33
CA ILE A 156 -4.84 7.58 -5.66
C ILE A 156 -3.63 8.04 -6.51
N ARG A 157 -3.66 7.82 -7.82
CA ARG A 157 -2.51 8.09 -8.72
C ARG A 157 -2.09 9.57 -8.75
N GLU A 158 -2.99 10.48 -8.39
CA GLU A 158 -2.82 11.93 -8.35
C GLU A 158 -2.12 12.43 -7.07
N ALA A 159 -2.00 11.56 -6.07
CA ALA A 159 -1.19 11.86 -4.88
C ALA A 159 0.23 12.26 -5.31
N ARG A 160 1.03 12.88 -4.47
CA ARG A 160 2.43 13.25 -4.76
C ARG A 160 3.23 13.26 -3.46
N GLN A 161 4.56 13.28 -3.59
CA GLN A 161 5.43 13.50 -2.43
C GLN A 161 5.08 14.84 -1.78
N GLY A 162 5.01 14.87 -0.45
CA GLY A 162 4.58 16.03 0.34
C GLY A 162 3.08 16.11 0.60
N ASP A 163 2.26 15.25 -0.02
CA ASP A 163 0.87 15.10 0.39
C ASP A 163 0.78 14.44 1.78
N LEU A 164 -0.32 14.70 2.47
CA LEU A 164 -0.59 14.25 3.83
C LEU A 164 -1.65 13.16 3.83
N VAL A 165 -1.45 12.14 4.67
CA VAL A 165 -2.50 11.18 5.02
C VAL A 165 -3.27 11.74 6.20
N ALA A 166 -4.59 11.83 6.08
CA ALA A 166 -5.46 12.30 7.14
C ALA A 166 -6.59 11.31 7.42
N ILE A 167 -6.98 11.20 8.69
CA ILE A 167 -8.21 10.51 9.11
C ILE A 167 -9.24 11.57 9.40
N LEU A 168 -10.31 11.61 8.61
CA LEU A 168 -11.43 12.52 8.82
C LEU A 168 -12.47 11.85 9.70
N TYR A 169 -12.95 12.54 10.73
CA TYR A 169 -14.05 12.01 11.53
C TYR A 169 -15.30 11.79 10.68
N GLY A 170 -15.91 10.63 10.83
CA GLY A 170 -17.06 10.20 10.04
C GLY A 170 -16.70 9.53 8.71
N CYS A 171 -15.44 9.55 8.29
CA CYS A 171 -14.98 8.79 7.12
C CYS A 171 -14.52 7.38 7.53
N SER A 172 -14.81 6.40 6.68
CA SER A 172 -14.42 4.99 6.86
C SER A 172 -13.04 4.65 6.30
N CYS A 173 -12.37 5.60 5.65
CA CYS A 173 -11.04 5.42 5.09
C CYS A 173 -10.16 6.67 5.29
N PRO A 174 -8.83 6.47 5.33
CA PRO A 174 -7.87 7.56 5.21
C PRO A 174 -8.03 8.32 3.89
N VAL A 175 -7.69 9.60 3.91
CA VAL A 175 -7.70 10.48 2.73
C VAL A 175 -6.33 11.12 2.52
N ILE A 176 -6.07 11.52 1.28
CA ILE A 176 -4.90 12.27 0.89
C ILE A 176 -5.28 13.74 0.76
N LEU A 177 -4.57 14.60 1.50
CA LEU A 177 -4.72 16.04 1.49
C LEU A 177 -3.44 16.72 1.01
N ARG A 178 -3.60 17.75 0.20
CA ARG A 178 -2.47 18.58 -0.27
C ARG A 178 -2.58 19.98 0.31
N ARG A 179 -1.51 20.45 0.94
CA ARG A 179 -1.41 21.85 1.40
C ARG A 179 -1.53 22.83 0.25
N ARG A 180 -2.23 23.93 0.49
CA ARG A 180 -2.28 25.09 -0.38
C ARG A 180 -1.53 26.25 0.27
N GLY A 181 -1.10 27.21 -0.56
CA GLY A 181 -0.39 28.41 -0.09
C GLY A 181 -1.23 29.35 0.79
N ASP A 182 -2.56 29.19 0.81
CA ASP A 182 -3.49 29.99 1.63
C ASP A 182 -3.79 29.36 3.00
N GLY A 183 -3.04 28.33 3.41
CA GLY A 183 -3.24 27.61 4.68
C GLY A 183 -4.40 26.62 4.66
N THR A 184 -5.05 26.39 3.52
CA THR A 184 -6.12 25.40 3.36
C THR A 184 -5.61 24.11 2.72
N PHE A 185 -6.48 23.11 2.64
CA PHE A 185 -6.15 21.81 2.07
C PHE A 185 -7.00 21.53 0.85
N HIS A 186 -6.38 20.96 -0.17
CA HIS A 186 -7.10 20.35 -1.28
C HIS A 186 -7.28 18.86 -1.02
N PHE A 187 -8.50 18.36 -1.17
CA PHE A 187 -8.77 16.93 -1.15
C PHE A 187 -8.28 16.28 -2.44
N VAL A 188 -7.33 15.35 -2.34
CA VAL A 188 -6.74 14.67 -3.50
C VAL A 188 -7.46 13.36 -3.80
N GLY A 189 -7.84 12.60 -2.77
CA GLY A 189 -8.55 11.34 -2.93
C GLY A 189 -8.41 10.41 -1.73
N GLU A 190 -8.98 9.21 -1.85
CA GLU A 190 -8.93 8.19 -0.81
C GLU A 190 -7.57 7.44 -0.79
N ALA A 191 -7.26 6.86 0.36
CA ALA A 191 -6.12 5.96 0.52
C ALA A 191 -6.47 4.76 1.40
N TYR A 192 -5.77 3.67 1.15
CA TYR A 192 -5.65 2.55 2.08
C TYR A 192 -4.30 2.67 2.80
N MET A 193 -4.28 2.54 4.12
CA MET A 193 -3.05 2.55 4.91
C MET A 193 -3.06 1.37 5.87
N HIS A 194 -2.05 0.49 5.77
CA HIS A 194 -1.99 -0.69 6.61
C HIS A 194 -1.71 -0.31 8.07
N GLY A 195 -2.44 -0.90 9.01
CA GLY A 195 -2.32 -0.60 10.44
C GLY A 195 -2.79 0.80 10.84
N ILE A 196 -3.73 1.37 10.08
CA ILE A 196 -4.32 2.70 10.28
C ILE A 196 -5.84 2.68 10.05
N MET A 197 -6.28 1.99 8.99
CA MET A 197 -7.65 2.09 8.44
C MET A 197 -8.71 1.30 9.21
N ASP A 198 -8.34 0.32 10.04
CA ASP A 198 -9.27 -0.60 10.73
C ASP A 198 -9.53 -0.17 12.19
N GLY A 199 -9.38 1.13 12.47
CA GLY A 199 -9.60 1.73 13.79
C GLY A 199 -8.33 2.00 14.58
N GLU A 200 -7.18 1.49 14.14
CA GLU A 200 -5.91 1.60 14.88
C GLU A 200 -5.47 3.07 15.03
N ALA A 201 -5.82 3.94 14.09
CA ALA A 201 -5.58 5.38 14.21
C ALA A 201 -6.36 6.00 15.38
N MET A 202 -7.58 5.54 15.64
CA MET A 202 -8.40 6.02 16.74
C MET A 202 -7.88 5.50 18.08
N ASP A 203 -7.43 4.25 18.14
CA ASP A 203 -6.79 3.69 19.33
C ASP A 203 -5.52 4.49 19.69
N ARG A 204 -4.72 4.86 18.68
CA ARG A 204 -3.52 5.69 18.88
C ARG A 204 -3.84 7.13 19.29
N LEU A 205 -4.95 7.69 18.80
CA LEU A 205 -5.46 8.98 19.24
C LEU A 205 -5.86 8.92 20.72
N GLN A 206 -6.60 7.90 21.14
CA GLN A 206 -6.99 7.69 22.54
C GLN A 206 -5.79 7.46 23.45
N ALA A 207 -4.76 6.76 22.96
CA ALA A 207 -3.50 6.55 23.65
C ALA A 207 -2.58 7.78 23.68
N GLY A 208 -2.99 8.93 23.12
CA GLY A 208 -2.21 10.17 23.10
C GLY A 208 -0.97 10.13 22.20
N LYS A 209 -0.85 9.12 21.34
CA LYS A 209 0.24 9.03 20.34
C LYS A 209 0.01 9.98 19.17
N TYR A 210 -1.26 10.32 18.95
CA TYR A 210 -1.77 11.11 17.85
C TYR A 210 -2.55 12.30 18.41
N GLN A 211 -2.58 13.41 17.65
CA GLN A 211 -3.37 14.60 17.98
C GLN A 211 -4.38 14.91 16.88
N SER A 212 -5.57 15.36 17.28
CA SER A 212 -6.59 15.86 16.37
C SER A 212 -6.40 17.34 16.10
N GLU A 213 -6.61 17.77 14.85
CA GLU A 213 -6.51 19.17 14.43
C GLU A 213 -7.70 19.51 13.51
N THR A 214 -8.20 20.75 13.62
CA THR A 214 -9.21 21.29 12.71
C THR A 214 -8.55 22.00 11.54
N PHE A 215 -9.00 21.72 10.33
CA PHE A 215 -8.53 22.38 9.11
C PHE A 215 -9.65 22.55 8.10
N THR A 216 -9.42 23.42 7.12
CA THR A 216 -10.39 23.74 6.06
C THR A 216 -9.99 23.07 4.75
N ILE A 217 -10.91 22.32 4.16
CA ILE A 217 -10.76 21.75 2.81
C ILE A 217 -11.43 22.68 1.80
N LYS A 218 -10.74 23.01 0.70
CA LYS A 218 -11.21 23.85 -0.41
C LYS A 218 -10.93 23.23 -1.78
#